data_AF-A0AAV1UQH2-F1
#
_entry.id   AF-A0AAV1UQH2-F1
#
_cell.length_a   1.000
_cell.length_b   1.000
_cell.length_c   1.000
_cell.angle_alpha   90.00
_cell.angle_beta   90.00
_cell.angle_gamma   90.00
#
_symmetry.space_group_name_H-M   'P 1'
#
loop_
_entity.id
_entity.type
_entity.pdbx_description
1 polymer ?
#
loop_
_entity_poly.entity_id
_entity_poly.type
_entity_poly.pdbx_seq_one_letter_code
_entity_poly.pdbx_strand_id
1 'polypeptide(L)'
;MARALRNAGSATLETRLRGQKRTFALPGTEMAVSTSCREKKTMRRKSTSKITSFVGNSVVDFVAPLRASAPSFVLPSCDQDVCSPSCNSVDSQVLLQYPNLVPARLLRRYKRFLADVVLVQETGTDKCAAEAPPGKKLVNTSGTGDEEDVSVDEVVTVYCPNTGPMVGLLDELPNARVQLSKSGNPKRKYAYTLEMIQIHNGDRNVWVGVHSSSANCMVEQALTSRWFTELGPYDSVRREVKFAKGSRVDFVLVTNAEDGSVAHEKYVEVKSVTLSVGGCGQASSRCAVFPDTVSTRAQKHVVELTELLSTNSKIQVEQESKRATPERSGAIIFLVQRDDCHAFAPSIKHDRKFAELCMTAASSGVQLLAYACALEPDELNGSGAVRLLKALPLHDGAILDRMLS
;
A
#
# COMPACT_ATOMS: atom_id res chain seq x y z
N MET A 1 52.38 -13.33 -63.11
CA MET A 1 51.98 -11.91 -63.30
C MET A 1 51.05 -11.53 -62.17
N ALA A 2 51.51 -10.63 -61.31
CA ALA A 2 50.83 -10.14 -60.11
C ALA A 2 49.81 -9.05 -60.42
N ARG A 3 48.71 -8.99 -59.65
CA ARG A 3 47.86 -7.81 -59.46
C ARG A 3 46.90 -8.09 -58.30
N ALA A 4 46.53 -7.20 -57.40
CA ALA A 4 47.17 -6.06 -56.74
C ALA A 4 46.22 -5.73 -55.57
N LEU A 5 46.80 -5.36 -54.44
CA LEU A 5 46.13 -4.93 -53.21
C LEU A 5 45.30 -3.66 -53.42
N ARG A 6 44.20 -3.52 -52.63
CA ARG A 6 44.01 -2.48 -51.59
C ARG A 6 42.55 -2.42 -51.14
N ASN A 7 42.30 -2.77 -49.88
CA ASN A 7 41.15 -2.28 -49.12
C ASN A 7 41.69 -1.61 -47.85
N ALA A 8 41.46 -0.30 -47.75
CA ALA A 8 41.68 0.51 -46.56
C ALA A 8 40.47 1.43 -46.42
N GLY A 9 39.92 1.57 -45.21
CA GLY A 9 38.87 2.54 -44.93
C GLY A 9 37.97 2.16 -43.78
N SER A 10 38.43 2.39 -42.55
CA SER A 10 37.61 2.54 -41.35
C SER A 10 36.57 3.66 -41.58
N ALA A 11 35.31 3.40 -41.23
CA ALA A 11 34.28 4.44 -41.17
C ALA A 11 33.40 4.23 -39.92
N THR A 12 33.72 5.02 -38.90
CA THR A 12 32.95 5.30 -37.69
C THR A 12 31.59 5.89 -38.08
N LEU A 13 30.49 5.24 -37.69
CA LEU A 13 29.13 5.76 -37.87
C LEU A 13 28.69 6.44 -36.56
N GLU A 14 28.95 7.75 -36.47
CA GLU A 14 28.29 8.63 -35.51
C GLU A 14 26.83 8.87 -35.94
N THR A 15 25.87 8.33 -35.19
CA THR A 15 24.47 8.71 -35.31
C THR A 15 24.21 10.04 -34.61
N ARG A 16 24.04 11.08 -35.42
CA ARG A 16 23.73 12.47 -35.05
C ARG A 16 22.28 12.59 -34.54
N LEU A 17 22.10 12.79 -33.23
CA LEU A 17 20.82 13.13 -32.61
C LEU A 17 20.42 14.58 -33.00
N ARG A 18 19.26 14.74 -33.64
CA ARG A 18 18.62 16.05 -33.85
C ARG A 18 17.98 16.52 -32.55
N GLY A 19 18.64 17.44 -31.86
CA GLY A 19 18.04 18.21 -30.77
C GLY A 19 17.23 19.39 -31.29
N GLN A 20 15.93 19.44 -30.97
CA GLN A 20 15.13 20.66 -31.07
C GLN A 20 15.33 21.48 -29.79
N LYS A 21 16.07 22.58 -29.89
CA LYS A 21 16.13 23.63 -28.87
C LYS A 21 14.85 24.49 -28.95
N ARG A 22 14.12 24.62 -27.86
CA ARG A 22 13.19 25.74 -27.63
C ARG A 22 13.87 26.72 -26.68
N THR A 23 14.03 27.95 -27.15
CA THR A 23 14.59 29.11 -26.45
C THR A 23 13.54 29.75 -25.54
N PHE A 24 13.91 30.04 -24.30
CA PHE A 24 13.20 30.99 -23.43
C PHE A 24 14.10 32.21 -23.23
N ALA A 25 13.56 33.40 -23.53
CA ALA A 25 14.20 34.68 -23.31
C ALA A 25 13.90 35.18 -21.89
N LEU A 26 14.93 35.68 -21.21
CA LEU A 26 14.84 36.54 -20.03
C LEU A 26 14.80 38.01 -20.49
N PRO A 27 14.27 38.91 -19.66
CA PRO A 27 14.90 40.21 -19.53
C PRO A 27 15.22 40.51 -18.07
N GLY A 28 16.45 40.95 -17.83
CA GLY A 28 16.82 41.70 -16.64
C GLY A 28 17.13 43.14 -17.04
N THR A 29 16.77 44.09 -16.18
CA THR A 29 17.43 45.39 -16.10
C THR A 29 17.37 45.87 -14.65
N GLU A 30 18.54 46.10 -14.06
CA GLU A 30 18.73 46.85 -12.82
C GLU A 30 18.65 48.37 -13.09
N MET A 31 18.17 49.14 -12.12
CA MET A 31 18.78 50.43 -11.75
C MET A 31 18.35 50.85 -10.34
N ALA A 32 19.33 51.36 -9.60
CA ALA A 32 19.23 51.88 -8.24
C ALA A 32 18.69 53.33 -8.17
N VAL A 33 18.28 53.73 -6.96
CA VAL A 33 18.64 54.98 -6.22
C VAL A 33 17.48 55.50 -5.34
N SER A 34 17.91 56.16 -4.27
CA SER A 34 17.39 56.44 -2.94
C SER A 34 16.24 57.45 -2.76
N THR A 35 15.66 57.33 -1.55
CA THR A 35 15.11 58.38 -0.66
C THR A 35 14.02 59.33 -1.16
N SER A 36 12.85 59.25 -0.51
CA SER A 36 12.17 60.45 0.01
C SER A 36 11.08 60.09 1.02
N CYS A 37 11.04 60.89 2.08
CA CYS A 37 10.15 60.88 3.23
C CYS A 37 8.79 61.51 2.89
N ARG A 38 7.67 60.95 3.37
CA ARG A 38 6.54 61.78 3.84
C ARG A 38 5.53 61.01 4.69
N GLU A 39 5.24 61.62 5.83
CA GLU A 39 4.24 61.30 6.85
C GLU A 39 2.80 61.19 6.29
N LYS A 40 1.94 60.41 6.98
CA LYS A 40 0.86 60.98 7.82
C LYS A 40 0.04 59.93 8.58
N LYS A 41 -0.05 60.19 9.89
CA LYS A 41 -1.23 60.17 10.78
C LYS A 41 -1.90 58.84 11.15
N THR A 42 -1.51 58.38 12.34
CA THR A 42 -2.38 58.23 13.55
C THR A 42 -3.86 57.88 13.38
N MET A 43 -4.26 56.74 13.97
CA MET A 43 -5.22 56.76 15.08
C MET A 43 -4.90 55.64 16.09
N ARG A 44 -4.64 56.07 17.33
CA ARG A 44 -4.63 55.27 18.54
C ARG A 44 -6.07 54.93 18.93
N ARG A 45 -6.33 53.68 19.32
CA ARG A 45 -7.22 53.41 20.46
C ARG A 45 -6.49 52.48 21.43
N LYS A 46 -6.15 53.04 22.60
CA LYS A 46 -5.75 52.30 23.79
C LYS A 46 -7.01 51.74 24.44
N SER A 47 -6.97 50.49 24.89
CA SER A 47 -7.52 50.16 26.20
C SER A 47 -6.65 49.09 26.84
N THR A 48 -6.21 49.40 28.04
CA THR A 48 -5.41 48.60 28.96
C THR A 48 -6.33 47.72 29.80
N SER A 49 -5.96 46.48 30.06
CA SER A 49 -6.02 45.89 31.40
C SER A 49 -5.17 44.62 31.48
N LYS A 50 -4.79 44.29 32.70
CA LYS A 50 -3.62 43.54 33.12
C LYS A 50 -4.13 42.41 34.01
N ILE A 51 -3.42 41.27 34.00
CA ILE A 51 -3.28 40.28 35.09
C ILE A 51 -4.45 39.29 35.28
N THR A 52 -4.22 38.00 35.04
CA THR A 52 -4.00 36.96 36.08
C THR A 52 -3.92 35.57 35.46
N SER A 53 -2.86 34.85 35.84
CA SER A 53 -2.70 33.41 35.73
C SER A 53 -3.69 32.69 36.65
N PHE A 54 -4.39 31.69 36.13
CA PHE A 54 -5.03 30.67 36.97
C PHE A 54 -4.74 29.28 36.39
N VAL A 55 -4.08 28.48 37.22
CA VAL A 55 -3.91 27.04 37.07
C VAL A 55 -5.22 26.39 37.49
N GLY A 56 -5.75 25.49 36.66
CA GLY A 56 -6.93 24.71 36.96
C GLY A 56 -6.88 23.37 36.25
N ASN A 57 -6.35 22.36 36.94
CA ASN A 57 -6.59 20.96 36.60
C ASN A 57 -8.10 20.70 36.69
N SER A 58 -8.69 20.09 35.66
CA SER A 58 -9.99 19.46 35.77
C SER A 58 -9.99 18.19 34.94
N VAL A 59 -9.84 17.08 35.66
CA VAL A 59 -10.25 15.74 35.23
C VAL A 59 -11.77 15.78 35.09
N VAL A 60 -12.28 15.41 33.92
CA VAL A 60 -13.71 15.16 33.71
C VAL A 60 -13.86 13.77 33.11
N ASP A 61 -14.31 12.85 33.97
CA ASP A 61 -14.75 11.51 33.61
C ASP A 61 -16.00 11.60 32.72
N PHE A 62 -15.93 11.00 31.53
CA PHE A 62 -17.10 10.85 30.66
C PHE A 62 -17.76 9.50 30.94
N VAL A 63 -18.87 9.55 31.68
CA VAL A 63 -19.74 8.41 32.01
C VAL A 63 -20.57 8.02 30.79
N ALA A 64 -20.53 6.75 30.41
CA ALA A 64 -21.33 6.15 29.35
C ALA A 64 -22.82 6.01 29.75
N PRO A 65 -23.80 6.28 28.85
CA PRO A 65 -25.18 5.95 29.12
C PRO A 65 -25.47 4.45 28.92
N LEU A 66 -26.16 3.89 29.91
CA LEU A 66 -26.63 2.51 29.99
C LEU A 66 -27.65 2.15 28.89
N ARG A 67 -27.56 0.90 28.42
CA ARG A 67 -28.48 0.21 27.51
C ARG A 67 -29.91 0.17 28.06
N ALA A 68 -30.88 0.53 27.22
CA ALA A 68 -32.28 0.17 27.39
C ALA A 68 -32.57 -1.19 26.70
N SER A 69 -33.28 -2.06 27.42
CA SER A 69 -33.72 -3.40 27.02
C SER A 69 -34.88 -3.36 26.01
N ALA A 70 -34.78 -4.13 24.93
CA ALA A 70 -35.88 -4.44 24.02
C ALA A 70 -36.48 -5.84 24.32
N PRO A 71 -37.79 -6.07 24.10
CA PRO A 71 -38.48 -7.27 24.54
C PRO A 71 -38.28 -8.45 23.57
N SER A 72 -38.28 -9.63 24.17
CA SER A 72 -38.19 -10.96 23.58
C SER A 72 -39.42 -11.32 22.75
N PHE A 73 -39.22 -11.62 21.46
CA PHE A 73 -40.23 -12.22 20.60
C PHE A 73 -39.97 -13.72 20.50
N VAL A 74 -40.96 -14.51 20.91
CA VAL A 74 -40.96 -15.98 20.90
C VAL A 74 -41.56 -16.47 19.57
N LEU A 75 -40.88 -17.38 18.89
CA LEU A 75 -41.45 -18.20 17.81
C LEU A 75 -41.06 -19.68 18.02
N PRO A 76 -41.89 -20.62 17.52
CA PRO A 76 -42.02 -21.94 18.10
C PRO A 76 -40.98 -22.95 17.61
N SER A 77 -40.73 -23.91 18.49
CA SER A 77 -39.99 -25.15 18.34
C SER A 77 -40.57 -26.07 17.25
N CYS A 78 -39.70 -26.63 16.42
CA CYS A 78 -39.94 -27.91 15.75
C CYS A 78 -38.64 -28.72 15.74
N ASP A 79 -38.77 -29.99 16.13
CA ASP A 79 -37.72 -30.91 16.55
C ASP A 79 -36.80 -31.45 15.45
N GLN A 80 -35.55 -31.62 15.87
CA GLN A 80 -34.56 -32.70 15.65
C GLN A 80 -34.82 -33.76 14.56
N ASP A 81 -33.88 -33.90 13.62
CA ASP A 81 -32.84 -34.97 13.65
C ASP A 81 -32.19 -35.17 12.26
N VAL A 82 -30.89 -34.83 12.14
CA VAL A 82 -29.78 -35.72 11.71
C VAL A 82 -28.46 -34.99 12.03
N CYS A 83 -27.81 -35.36 13.14
CA CYS A 83 -26.37 -35.12 13.37
C CYS A 83 -25.55 -36.13 12.54
N SER A 84 -24.45 -35.76 11.89
CA SER A 84 -23.23 -35.33 12.59
C SER A 84 -22.32 -34.45 11.71
N PRO A 85 -21.65 -33.44 12.30
CA PRO A 85 -20.67 -32.59 11.64
C PRO A 85 -19.26 -33.18 11.75
N SER A 86 -18.58 -33.37 10.62
CA SER A 86 -17.15 -33.66 10.62
C SER A 86 -16.35 -32.39 10.28
N CYS A 87 -15.56 -31.96 11.28
CA CYS A 87 -14.32 -31.18 11.23
C CYS A 87 -14.31 -29.75 10.64
N ASN A 88 -14.38 -28.76 11.55
CA ASN A 88 -13.74 -27.44 11.55
C ASN A 88 -13.06 -26.96 10.24
N SER A 89 -13.72 -26.12 9.45
CA SER A 89 -13.04 -25.19 8.54
C SER A 89 -12.82 -23.87 9.27
N VAL A 90 -11.59 -23.51 9.59
CA VAL A 90 -11.28 -22.16 10.09
C VAL A 90 -11.67 -21.15 9.01
N ASP A 91 -12.54 -20.21 9.38
CA ASP A 91 -12.98 -19.02 8.64
C ASP A 91 -11.81 -18.35 7.90
N SER A 92 -11.60 -18.77 6.67
CA SER A 92 -10.45 -18.38 5.89
C SER A 92 -10.77 -17.09 5.15
N GLN A 93 -10.49 -15.94 5.75
CA GLN A 93 -10.61 -14.62 5.10
C GLN A 93 -9.57 -14.43 3.98
N VAL A 94 -9.62 -15.26 2.95
CA VAL A 94 -8.70 -15.25 1.81
C VAL A 94 -9.11 -14.13 0.85
N LEU A 95 -8.20 -13.17 0.65
CA LEU A 95 -8.37 -12.02 -0.24
C LEU A 95 -7.97 -12.34 -1.68
N LEU A 96 -6.96 -13.20 -1.85
CA LEU A 96 -6.38 -13.53 -3.14
C LEU A 96 -5.76 -14.93 -3.08
N GLN A 97 -5.94 -15.70 -4.15
CA GLN A 97 -5.25 -16.97 -4.35
C GLN A 97 -4.32 -16.85 -5.55
N TYR A 98 -3.11 -17.38 -5.39
CA TYR A 98 -2.16 -17.55 -6.48
C TYR A 98 -2.15 -19.02 -6.88
N PRO A 99 -2.68 -19.38 -8.06
CA PRO A 99 -2.70 -20.78 -8.51
C PRO A 99 -1.33 -21.25 -9.00
N ASN A 100 -0.44 -20.33 -9.38
CA ASN A 100 0.88 -20.63 -9.95
C ASN A 100 1.88 -19.56 -9.50
N LEU A 101 2.63 -19.84 -8.44
CA LEU A 101 3.79 -19.08 -8.00
C LEU A 101 5.08 -19.79 -8.41
N VAL A 102 6.05 -19.00 -8.87
CA VAL A 102 7.37 -19.47 -9.25
C VAL A 102 8.40 -18.81 -8.34
N PRO A 103 9.15 -19.60 -7.53
CA PRO A 103 10.20 -19.06 -6.69
C PRO A 103 11.38 -18.55 -7.52
N ALA A 104 11.95 -17.42 -7.11
CA ALA A 104 13.10 -16.82 -7.78
C ALA A 104 14.01 -16.04 -6.80
N ARG A 105 15.19 -15.67 -7.28
CA ARG A 105 16.16 -14.80 -6.61
C ARG A 105 16.27 -13.48 -7.36
N LEU A 106 15.87 -12.39 -6.71
CA LEU A 106 15.93 -11.05 -7.27
C LEU A 106 17.37 -10.54 -7.24
N LEU A 107 17.92 -10.18 -8.40
CA LEU A 107 19.27 -9.65 -8.52
C LEU A 107 19.28 -8.13 -8.41
N ARG A 108 18.38 -7.48 -9.14
CA ARG A 108 18.25 -6.02 -9.17
C ARG A 108 16.89 -5.58 -9.67
N ARG A 109 16.48 -4.37 -9.27
CA ARG A 109 15.32 -3.66 -9.81
C ARG A 109 15.79 -2.38 -10.51
N TYR A 110 15.23 -2.08 -11.67
CA TYR A 110 15.61 -0.92 -12.48
C TYR A 110 14.44 -0.37 -13.29
N LYS A 111 14.56 0.88 -13.74
CA LYS A 111 13.50 1.60 -14.47
C LYS A 111 12.14 1.62 -13.74
N ARG A 112 12.12 1.35 -12.42
CA ARG A 112 10.95 1.18 -11.55
C ARG A 112 10.09 -0.05 -11.83
N PHE A 113 9.84 -0.39 -13.09
CA PHE A 113 8.90 -1.44 -13.49
C PHE A 113 9.55 -2.73 -13.99
N LEU A 114 10.89 -2.85 -13.93
CA LEU A 114 11.61 -4.07 -14.32
C LEU A 114 12.49 -4.57 -13.19
N ALA A 115 12.67 -5.89 -13.17
CA ALA A 115 13.60 -6.58 -12.31
C ALA A 115 14.27 -7.71 -13.08
N ASP A 116 15.53 -7.99 -12.76
CA ASP A 116 16.23 -9.18 -13.23
C ASP A 116 16.28 -10.20 -12.09
N VAL A 117 15.93 -11.45 -12.39
CA VAL A 117 15.83 -12.54 -11.43
C VAL A 117 16.49 -13.81 -11.99
N VAL A 118 16.87 -14.71 -11.09
CA VAL A 118 17.19 -16.11 -11.40
C VAL A 118 16.03 -16.98 -10.91
N LEU A 119 15.48 -17.82 -11.79
CA LEU A 119 14.43 -18.76 -11.39
C LEU A 119 15.05 -19.88 -10.55
N VAL A 120 14.41 -20.25 -9.44
CA VAL A 120 14.83 -21.41 -8.67
C VAL A 120 14.24 -22.64 -9.36
N GLN A 121 15.09 -23.48 -9.95
CA GLN A 121 14.64 -24.75 -10.52
C GLN A 121 14.23 -25.68 -9.38
N GLU A 122 13.06 -26.30 -9.50
CA GLU A 122 12.70 -27.44 -8.68
C GLU A 122 13.66 -28.59 -9.03
N THR A 123 14.72 -28.77 -8.27
CA THR A 123 15.46 -30.03 -8.31
C THR A 123 14.49 -31.09 -7.79
N GLY A 124 13.88 -31.84 -8.73
CA GLY A 124 13.20 -33.07 -8.39
C GLY A 124 14.14 -33.94 -7.55
N THR A 125 13.61 -34.47 -6.45
CA THR A 125 14.27 -35.25 -5.38
C THR A 125 15.00 -34.44 -4.31
N ASP A 126 14.31 -34.23 -3.17
CA ASP A 126 14.80 -34.69 -1.86
C ASP A 126 13.59 -34.90 -0.92
N LYS A 127 12.95 -36.05 -1.04
CA LYS A 127 12.36 -36.71 0.14
C LYS A 127 13.55 -37.26 0.93
N CYS A 128 13.63 -36.89 2.20
CA CYS A 128 14.65 -37.25 3.21
C CYS A 128 15.80 -36.25 3.38
N ALA A 129 15.54 -35.22 4.19
CA ALA A 129 16.55 -34.68 5.10
C ALA A 129 15.90 -34.46 6.48
N ALA A 130 15.61 -35.58 7.15
CA ALA A 130 15.57 -35.59 8.60
C ALA A 130 17.03 -35.55 9.10
N GLU A 131 17.29 -34.66 10.06
CA GLU A 131 18.44 -34.55 10.96
C GLU A 131 19.66 -35.46 10.68
N ALA A 132 20.80 -34.85 10.33
CA ALA A 132 22.10 -35.51 10.40
C ALA A 132 22.90 -35.00 11.62
N PRO A 133 23.34 -35.88 12.54
CA PRO A 133 24.22 -35.51 13.65
C PRO A 133 25.69 -35.41 13.21
N PRO A 134 26.56 -34.73 13.97
CA PRO A 134 27.92 -34.44 13.53
C PRO A 134 28.87 -35.60 13.82
N GLY A 135 29.74 -35.88 12.84
CA GLY A 135 31.06 -36.48 13.08
C GLY A 135 31.34 -37.78 12.34
N LYS A 136 32.16 -37.68 11.28
CA LYS A 136 33.40 -38.47 11.11
C LYS A 136 34.15 -38.03 9.84
N LYS A 137 35.43 -37.67 10.02
CA LYS A 137 36.46 -37.58 8.97
C LYS A 137 36.68 -38.96 8.35
N LEU A 138 36.90 -39.05 7.04
CA LEU A 138 38.14 -39.63 6.49
C LEU A 138 38.29 -39.49 4.95
N VAL A 139 39.48 -39.00 4.58
CA VAL A 139 40.37 -39.37 3.46
C VAL A 139 40.05 -38.98 2.01
N ASN A 140 41.02 -38.25 1.46
CA ASN A 140 41.23 -37.92 0.05
C ASN A 140 41.66 -39.16 -0.75
N THR A 141 41.11 -39.32 -1.95
CA THR A 141 41.81 -39.98 -3.07
C THR A 141 41.60 -39.15 -4.33
N SER A 142 42.72 -38.83 -4.96
CA SER A 142 42.85 -38.13 -6.24
C SER A 142 42.29 -38.94 -7.41
N GLY A 143 41.52 -38.29 -8.28
CA GLY A 143 41.02 -38.86 -9.53
C GLY A 143 40.42 -37.79 -10.42
N THR A 144 41.24 -37.29 -11.36
CA THR A 144 40.90 -36.88 -12.73
C THR A 144 39.55 -36.21 -13.00
N GLY A 145 39.62 -34.88 -13.15
CA GLY A 145 38.97 -34.08 -14.21
C GLY A 145 37.60 -34.51 -14.71
N ASP A 146 36.56 -34.03 -14.03
CA ASP A 146 35.30 -33.69 -14.66
C ASP A 146 35.18 -32.15 -14.57
N GLU A 147 35.12 -31.48 -15.72
CA GLU A 147 34.64 -30.11 -15.77
C GLU A 147 33.16 -30.16 -15.33
N GLU A 148 32.89 -29.81 -14.07
CA GLU A 148 31.54 -29.51 -13.63
C GLU A 148 31.03 -28.37 -14.52
N ASP A 149 30.11 -28.70 -15.43
CA ASP A 149 29.29 -27.75 -16.17
C ASP A 149 28.59 -26.87 -15.12
N VAL A 150 29.17 -25.71 -14.85
CA VAL A 150 28.53 -24.67 -14.04
C VAL A 150 27.31 -24.22 -14.85
N SER A 151 26.14 -24.76 -14.53
CA SER A 151 24.88 -24.29 -15.09
C SER A 151 24.74 -22.82 -14.74
N VAL A 152 25.02 -21.94 -15.71
CA VAL A 152 24.78 -20.51 -15.55
C VAL A 152 23.28 -20.34 -15.45
N ASP A 153 22.81 -20.07 -14.23
CA ASP A 153 21.41 -19.77 -13.96
C ASP A 153 20.94 -18.66 -14.91
N GLU A 154 19.97 -18.98 -15.78
CA GLU A 154 19.49 -18.03 -16.78
C GLU A 154 18.80 -16.84 -16.09
N VAL A 155 19.31 -15.63 -16.37
CA VAL A 155 18.74 -14.40 -15.84
C VAL A 155 17.50 -14.02 -16.67
N VAL A 156 16.35 -13.95 -16.01
CA VAL A 156 15.06 -13.59 -16.60
C VAL A 156 14.66 -12.18 -16.18
N THR A 157 14.26 -11.35 -17.15
CA THR A 157 13.64 -10.04 -16.85
C THR A 157 12.15 -10.19 -16.59
N VAL A 158 11.68 -9.65 -15.47
CA VAL A 158 10.29 -9.73 -15.00
C VAL A 158 9.66 -8.35 -14.84
N TYR A 159 8.33 -8.29 -14.88
CA TYR A 159 7.58 -7.06 -14.60
C TYR A 159 7.50 -6.81 -13.09
N CYS A 160 7.84 -5.60 -12.65
CA CYS A 160 7.66 -5.13 -11.29
C CYS A 160 6.43 -4.21 -11.21
N PRO A 161 5.29 -4.68 -10.69
CA PRO A 161 4.04 -3.92 -10.58
C PRO A 161 4.03 -2.95 -9.38
N ASN A 162 5.16 -2.29 -9.14
CA ASN A 162 5.29 -1.25 -8.12
C ASN A 162 6.08 -0.08 -8.73
N THR A 163 5.52 1.13 -8.71
CA THR A 163 6.20 2.31 -9.26
C THR A 163 6.96 3.11 -8.20
N GLY A 164 6.70 2.82 -6.92
CA GLY A 164 7.34 3.44 -5.77
C GLY A 164 8.79 2.97 -5.58
N PRO A 165 9.53 3.58 -4.65
CA PRO A 165 10.91 3.21 -4.38
C PRO A 165 11.07 1.81 -3.77
N MET A 166 10.03 1.25 -3.13
CA MET A 166 10.12 -0.02 -2.38
C MET A 166 11.14 0.07 -1.25
N VAL A 167 11.11 1.18 -0.49
CA VAL A 167 12.02 1.43 0.64
C VAL A 167 11.93 0.29 1.64
N GLY A 168 13.08 -0.21 2.08
CA GLY A 168 13.20 -1.30 3.05
C GLY A 168 12.95 -2.71 2.48
N LEU A 169 12.59 -2.84 1.19
CA LEU A 169 12.36 -4.15 0.56
C LEU A 169 13.55 -4.64 -0.27
N LEU A 170 14.46 -3.74 -0.65
CA LEU A 170 15.54 -4.03 -1.59
C LEU A 170 16.91 -4.12 -0.90
N ASP A 171 16.92 -4.16 0.44
CA ASP A 171 18.14 -4.07 1.25
C ASP A 171 18.97 -5.36 1.18
N GLU A 172 18.32 -6.51 0.92
CA GLU A 172 18.96 -7.83 0.77
C GLU A 172 19.40 -8.15 -0.67
N LEU A 173 19.56 -7.13 -1.51
CA LEU A 173 20.06 -7.35 -2.87
C LEU A 173 21.60 -7.43 -2.93
N PRO A 174 22.15 -8.27 -3.84
CA PRO A 174 21.44 -9.21 -4.72
C PRO A 174 21.02 -10.50 -4.01
N ASN A 175 20.16 -11.28 -4.66
CA ASN A 175 19.67 -12.62 -4.27
C ASN A 175 18.54 -12.67 -3.23
N ALA A 176 17.77 -11.60 -3.08
CA ALA A 176 16.57 -11.59 -2.26
C ALA A 176 15.54 -12.62 -2.78
N ARG A 177 14.88 -13.36 -1.88
CA ARG A 177 13.86 -14.34 -2.27
C ARG A 177 12.59 -13.63 -2.73
N VAL A 178 12.05 -14.07 -3.85
CA VAL A 178 10.82 -13.52 -4.41
C VAL A 178 9.91 -14.62 -4.93
N GLN A 179 8.62 -14.30 -5.02
CA GLN A 179 7.61 -15.13 -5.67
C GLN A 179 7.04 -14.40 -6.89
N LEU A 180 6.94 -15.13 -7.99
CA LEU A 180 6.49 -14.59 -9.27
C LEU A 180 5.19 -15.27 -9.71
N SER A 181 4.24 -14.52 -10.28
CA SER A 181 3.18 -15.13 -11.07
C SER A 181 3.59 -15.26 -12.53
N LYS A 182 3.15 -16.33 -13.20
CA LYS A 182 3.36 -16.54 -14.64
C LYS A 182 2.08 -16.29 -15.42
N SER A 183 2.14 -15.41 -16.41
CA SER A 183 1.04 -15.19 -17.34
C SER A 183 1.05 -16.22 -18.47
N GLY A 184 -0.09 -16.83 -18.75
CA GLY A 184 -0.28 -17.70 -19.92
C GLY A 184 -0.46 -16.94 -21.25
N ASN A 185 -0.44 -15.60 -21.26
CA ASN A 185 -0.63 -14.83 -22.48
C ASN A 185 0.69 -14.70 -23.28
N PRO A 186 0.83 -15.35 -24.45
CA PRO A 186 2.07 -15.35 -25.22
C PRO A 186 2.42 -13.99 -25.81
N LYS A 187 1.48 -13.03 -25.84
CA LYS A 187 1.72 -11.67 -26.34
C LYS A 187 2.36 -10.75 -25.30
N ARG A 188 2.46 -11.17 -24.02
CA ARG A 188 3.11 -10.35 -23.00
C ARG A 188 4.61 -10.32 -23.24
N LYS A 189 5.17 -9.10 -23.20
CA LYS A 189 6.62 -8.89 -23.29
C LYS A 189 7.40 -9.55 -22.15
N TYR A 190 6.82 -9.56 -20.95
CA TYR A 190 7.39 -10.19 -19.77
C TYR A 190 6.37 -11.22 -19.25
N ALA A 191 6.74 -12.50 -19.25
CA ALA A 191 5.86 -13.58 -18.85
C ALA A 191 5.59 -13.58 -17.35
N TYR A 192 6.55 -13.11 -16.55
CA TYR A 192 6.51 -13.13 -15.10
C TYR A 192 6.21 -11.76 -14.50
N THR A 193 5.47 -11.74 -13.39
CA THR A 193 5.18 -10.57 -12.57
C THR A 193 5.69 -10.81 -11.16
N LEU A 194 6.43 -9.84 -10.59
CA LEU A 194 6.90 -9.90 -9.21
C LEU A 194 5.75 -9.64 -8.24
N GLU A 195 5.35 -10.65 -7.48
CA GLU A 195 4.20 -10.59 -6.56
C GLU A 195 4.64 -10.31 -5.13
N MET A 196 5.66 -11.02 -4.65
CA MET A 196 6.10 -10.96 -3.25
C MET A 196 7.62 -10.94 -3.16
N ILE A 197 8.13 -10.33 -2.09
CA ILE A 197 9.54 -10.36 -1.70
C ILE A 197 9.64 -10.76 -0.24
N GLN A 198 10.60 -11.62 0.10
CA GLN A 198 10.90 -11.97 1.47
C GLN A 198 11.98 -11.02 2.00
N ILE A 199 11.78 -10.52 3.21
CA ILE A 199 12.77 -9.74 3.95
C ILE A 199 12.97 -10.36 5.34
N HIS A 200 14.14 -10.15 5.94
CA HIS A 200 14.37 -10.45 7.34
C HIS A 200 14.06 -9.20 8.18
N ASN A 201 13.07 -9.29 9.07
CA ASN A 201 12.67 -8.14 9.87
C ASN A 201 13.52 -7.92 11.13
N GLY A 202 14.48 -8.81 11.40
CA GLY A 202 15.32 -8.84 12.61
C GLY A 202 15.02 -10.04 13.53
N ASP A 203 13.81 -10.59 13.45
CA ASP A 203 13.37 -11.75 14.24
C ASP A 203 13.12 -12.97 13.35
N ARG A 204 12.49 -12.76 12.19
CA ARG A 204 12.13 -13.80 11.23
C ARG A 204 12.08 -13.27 9.81
N ASN A 205 12.01 -14.20 8.86
CA ASN A 205 11.66 -13.89 7.48
C ASN A 205 10.16 -13.58 7.36
N VAL A 206 9.84 -12.54 6.59
CA VAL A 206 8.48 -12.03 6.36
C VAL A 206 8.27 -11.85 4.86
N TRP A 207 7.15 -12.37 4.35
CA TRP A 207 6.72 -12.10 2.98
C TRP A 207 5.98 -10.75 2.91
N VAL A 208 6.40 -9.91 1.97
CA VAL A 208 5.81 -8.59 1.72
C VAL A 208 5.29 -8.53 0.29
N GLY A 209 4.06 -8.06 0.13
CA GLY A 209 3.44 -7.89 -1.19
C GLY A 209 4.03 -6.71 -1.95
N VAL A 210 4.40 -6.92 -3.21
CA VAL A 210 4.99 -5.89 -4.08
C VAL A 210 3.94 -5.30 -5.02
N HIS A 211 2.96 -6.10 -5.44
CA HIS A 211 1.99 -5.75 -6.46
C HIS A 211 0.92 -4.78 -5.96
N SER A 212 1.17 -3.49 -6.13
CA SER A 212 0.30 -2.45 -5.56
C SER A 212 -1.10 -2.43 -6.17
N SER A 213 -1.25 -2.71 -7.47
CA SER A 213 -2.57 -2.80 -8.12
C SER A 213 -3.40 -4.01 -7.69
N SER A 214 -2.80 -5.05 -7.11
CA SER A 214 -3.55 -6.19 -6.57
C SER A 214 -4.35 -5.81 -5.31
N ALA A 215 -3.97 -4.73 -4.61
CA ALA A 215 -4.65 -4.25 -3.41
C ALA A 215 -6.13 -3.92 -3.67
N ASN A 216 -6.47 -3.37 -4.84
CA ASN A 216 -7.85 -3.09 -5.19
C ASN A 216 -8.65 -4.39 -5.34
N CYS A 217 -8.08 -5.42 -5.97
CA CYS A 217 -8.74 -6.73 -6.09
C CYS A 217 -8.97 -7.38 -4.72
N MET A 218 -7.98 -7.29 -3.83
CA MET A 218 -8.08 -7.81 -2.47
C MET A 218 -9.15 -7.06 -1.65
N VAL A 219 -9.15 -5.73 -1.70
CA VAL A 219 -10.15 -4.92 -0.99
C VAL A 219 -11.55 -5.17 -1.54
N GLU A 220 -11.72 -5.31 -2.85
CA GLU A 220 -13.01 -5.66 -3.45
C GLU A 220 -13.55 -6.99 -2.94
N GLN A 221 -12.69 -8.00 -2.81
CA GLN A 221 -13.08 -9.31 -2.25
C GLN A 221 -13.58 -9.17 -0.81
N ALA A 222 -12.86 -8.40 0.02
CA ALA A 222 -13.25 -8.12 1.41
C ALA A 222 -14.51 -7.26 1.51
N LEU A 223 -14.71 -6.29 0.61
CA LEU A 223 -15.94 -5.50 0.52
C LEU A 223 -17.12 -6.38 0.11
N THR A 224 -16.99 -7.20 -0.92
CA THR A 224 -18.05 -8.12 -1.35
C THR A 224 -18.44 -9.08 -0.23
N SER A 225 -17.45 -9.54 0.54
CA SER A 225 -17.64 -10.46 1.68
C SER A 225 -18.00 -9.77 3.00
N ARG A 226 -18.12 -8.43 3.02
CA ARG A 226 -18.48 -7.64 4.21
C ARG A 226 -17.55 -7.76 5.40
N TRP A 227 -16.25 -7.98 5.16
CA TRP A 227 -15.27 -8.17 6.23
C TRP A 227 -14.82 -6.86 6.91
N PHE A 228 -14.99 -5.72 6.24
CA PHE A 228 -14.75 -4.39 6.84
C PHE A 228 -15.99 -3.88 7.57
N THR A 229 -16.20 -4.37 8.80
CA THR A 229 -17.41 -4.07 9.58
C THR A 229 -17.59 -2.59 9.91
N GLU A 230 -16.50 -1.82 10.02
CA GLU A 230 -16.50 -0.38 10.34
C GLU A 230 -17.08 0.50 9.23
N LEU A 231 -17.23 -0.06 8.01
CA LEU A 231 -17.87 0.63 6.88
C LEU A 231 -19.40 0.61 6.97
N GLY A 232 -19.98 -0.13 7.92
CA GLY A 232 -21.43 -0.25 8.07
C GLY A 232 -22.09 -1.06 6.94
N PRO A 233 -23.44 -1.10 6.93
CA PRO A 233 -24.19 -1.78 5.88
C PRO A 233 -24.10 -1.03 4.55
N TYR A 234 -24.23 -1.77 3.46
CA TYR A 234 -24.39 -1.28 2.08
C TYR A 234 -25.06 -2.40 1.28
N ASP A 235 -25.56 -2.12 0.08
CA ASP A 235 -26.21 -3.11 -0.77
C ASP A 235 -25.33 -3.52 -1.96
N SER A 236 -24.53 -2.58 -2.47
CA SER A 236 -23.67 -2.84 -3.63
C SER A 236 -22.33 -2.09 -3.58
N VAL A 237 -21.38 -2.59 -4.39
CA VAL A 237 -20.03 -2.04 -4.56
C VAL A 237 -19.86 -1.64 -6.02
N ARG A 238 -19.45 -0.39 -6.27
CA ARG A 238 -19.14 0.12 -7.61
C ARG A 238 -17.66 0.49 -7.69
N ARG A 239 -16.98 0.11 -8.77
CA ARG A 239 -15.55 0.39 -8.97
C ARG A 239 -15.30 1.66 -9.77
N GLU A 240 -14.13 2.26 -9.57
CA GLU A 240 -13.52 3.23 -10.50
C GLU A 240 -14.47 4.40 -10.83
N VAL A 241 -15.18 4.88 -9.81
CA VAL A 241 -16.22 5.89 -9.97
C VAL A 241 -15.57 7.27 -10.07
N LYS A 242 -15.90 8.02 -11.12
CA LYS A 242 -15.47 9.42 -11.25
C LYS A 242 -16.15 10.25 -10.16
N PHE A 243 -15.36 10.98 -9.37
CA PHE A 243 -15.88 11.85 -8.30
C PHE A 243 -15.31 13.27 -8.35
N ALA A 244 -14.21 13.48 -9.08
CA ALA A 244 -13.62 14.79 -9.33
C ALA A 244 -13.04 14.88 -10.75
N LYS A 245 -12.61 16.08 -11.16
CA LYS A 245 -12.09 16.32 -12.51
C LYS A 245 -10.78 15.55 -12.73
N GLY A 246 -10.87 14.48 -13.52
CA GLY A 246 -9.72 13.64 -13.87
C GLY A 246 -9.30 12.67 -12.76
N SER A 247 -10.13 12.47 -11.74
CA SER A 247 -9.90 11.51 -10.65
C SER A 247 -11.05 10.53 -10.51
N ARG A 248 -10.69 9.31 -10.14
CA ARG A 248 -11.61 8.23 -9.80
C ARG A 248 -11.28 7.76 -8.39
N VAL A 249 -12.31 7.41 -7.65
CA VAL A 249 -12.18 6.69 -6.39
C VAL A 249 -12.19 5.20 -6.70
N ASP A 250 -11.47 4.42 -5.92
CA ASP A 250 -11.37 2.97 -6.13
C ASP A 250 -12.75 2.29 -6.02
N PHE A 251 -13.53 2.64 -4.99
CA PHE A 251 -14.88 2.10 -4.78
C PHE A 251 -15.91 3.13 -4.28
N VAL A 252 -17.18 2.87 -4.58
CA VAL A 252 -18.34 3.51 -3.93
C VAL A 252 -19.26 2.42 -3.42
N LEU A 253 -19.54 2.44 -2.12
CA LEU A 253 -20.52 1.57 -1.47
C LEU A 253 -21.87 2.28 -1.45
N VAL A 254 -22.91 1.61 -1.92
CA VAL A 254 -24.25 2.19 -2.09
C VAL A 254 -25.21 1.52 -1.14
N THR A 255 -25.94 2.30 -0.36
CA THR A 255 -27.09 1.86 0.45
C THR A 255 -28.35 2.46 -0.12
N ASN A 256 -29.38 1.64 -0.33
CA ASN A 256 -30.65 2.03 -0.89
C ASN A 256 -31.68 2.29 0.21
N ALA A 257 -32.60 3.21 -0.05
CA ALA A 257 -33.81 3.39 0.74
C ALA A 257 -34.87 2.34 0.36
N GLU A 258 -35.94 2.25 1.15
CA GLU A 258 -37.06 1.32 0.91
C GLU A 258 -37.73 1.51 -0.46
N ASP A 259 -37.73 2.74 -0.99
CA ASP A 259 -38.27 3.08 -2.31
C ASP A 259 -37.32 2.75 -3.48
N GLY A 260 -36.15 2.15 -3.20
CA GLY A 260 -35.13 1.79 -4.17
C GLY A 260 -34.23 2.95 -4.61
N SER A 261 -34.41 4.16 -4.06
CA SER A 261 -33.50 5.28 -4.29
C SER A 261 -32.20 5.12 -3.50
N VAL A 262 -31.13 5.82 -3.90
CA VAL A 262 -29.87 5.77 -3.15
C VAL A 262 -30.00 6.65 -1.91
N ALA A 263 -29.93 6.03 -0.72
CA ALA A 263 -29.93 6.72 0.55
C ALA A 263 -28.54 7.26 0.91
N HIS A 264 -27.50 6.44 0.69
CA HIS A 264 -26.13 6.78 1.10
C HIS A 264 -25.07 6.21 0.14
N GLU A 265 -24.06 7.04 -0.16
CA GLU A 265 -22.86 6.66 -0.93
C GLU A 265 -21.60 6.83 -0.07
N LYS A 266 -20.90 5.73 0.23
CA LYS A 266 -19.59 5.78 0.89
C LYS A 266 -18.46 5.64 -0.14
N TYR A 267 -17.62 6.66 -0.26
CA TYR A 267 -16.49 6.69 -1.19
C TYR A 267 -15.25 6.09 -0.54
N VAL A 268 -14.67 5.04 -1.12
CA VAL A 268 -13.58 4.27 -0.52
C VAL A 268 -12.34 4.30 -1.41
N GLU A 269 -11.27 4.89 -0.90
CA GLU A 269 -9.96 4.91 -1.53
C GLU A 269 -9.04 3.83 -0.92
N VAL A 270 -8.23 3.16 -1.72
CA VAL A 270 -7.30 2.12 -1.30
C VAL A 270 -5.86 2.61 -1.40
N LYS A 271 -5.04 2.22 -0.43
CA LYS A 271 -3.59 2.44 -0.41
C LYS A 271 -2.89 1.14 -0.08
N SER A 272 -1.99 0.71 -0.96
CA SER A 272 -1.08 -0.41 -0.70
C SER A 272 0.07 0.06 0.18
N VAL A 273 0.31 -0.62 1.30
CA VAL A 273 1.33 -0.28 2.28
C VAL A 273 2.31 -1.43 2.45
N THR A 274 3.60 -1.14 2.32
CA THR A 274 4.68 -2.15 2.41
C THR A 274 5.80 -1.73 3.38
N LEU A 275 6.00 -0.43 3.56
CA LEU A 275 7.03 0.12 4.42
C LEU A 275 6.65 -0.07 5.90
N SER A 276 7.61 -0.56 6.68
CA SER A 276 7.54 -0.61 8.14
C SER A 276 8.65 0.24 8.75
N VAL A 277 8.37 0.84 9.90
CA VAL A 277 9.37 1.51 10.74
C VAL A 277 9.28 0.98 12.17
N GLY A 278 10.38 1.06 12.92
CA GLY A 278 10.52 0.47 14.26
C GLY A 278 11.17 -0.92 14.25
N GLY A 279 11.86 -1.26 15.33
CA GLY A 279 12.56 -2.54 15.50
C GLY A 279 14.06 -2.45 15.75
N CYS A 280 14.47 -1.87 16.89
CA CYS A 280 15.70 -2.27 17.58
C CYS A 280 15.31 -2.76 18.98
N GLY A 281 15.19 -4.07 19.17
CA GLY A 281 15.19 -4.69 20.51
C GLY A 281 13.86 -5.23 21.06
N GLN A 282 12.68 -4.92 20.51
CA GLN A 282 11.43 -5.63 20.84
C GLN A 282 10.47 -5.72 19.64
N ALA A 283 10.09 -6.97 19.31
CA ALA A 283 9.23 -7.34 18.17
C ALA A 283 7.84 -6.67 18.14
N SER A 284 7.39 -6.11 19.27
CA SER A 284 6.09 -5.46 19.48
C SER A 284 6.00 -3.99 19.01
N SER A 285 7.05 -3.43 18.40
CA SER A 285 7.14 -1.99 18.06
C SER A 285 7.04 -1.64 16.57
N ARG A 286 6.86 -2.61 15.67
CA ARG A 286 6.79 -2.33 14.22
C ARG A 286 5.48 -1.66 13.82
N CYS A 287 5.61 -0.51 13.16
CA CYS A 287 4.50 0.28 12.63
C CYS A 287 4.58 0.31 11.10
N ALA A 288 3.48 -0.05 10.42
CA ALA A 288 3.35 0.15 8.99
C ALA A 288 3.14 1.63 8.68
N VAL A 289 3.79 2.14 7.64
CA VAL A 289 3.65 3.57 7.29
C VAL A 289 3.47 3.78 5.80
N PHE A 290 2.67 4.80 5.47
CA PHE A 290 2.44 5.22 4.09
C PHE A 290 2.43 6.74 3.96
N PRO A 291 3.01 7.32 2.90
CA PRO A 291 3.74 6.64 1.82
C PRO A 291 5.21 6.34 2.19
N ASP A 292 5.92 5.64 1.31
CA ASP A 292 7.38 5.40 1.38
C ASP A 292 8.21 6.51 0.70
N THR A 293 7.55 7.46 0.04
CA THR A 293 8.11 8.67 -0.56
C THR A 293 7.02 9.69 -0.82
N VAL A 294 7.39 10.94 -1.16
CA VAL A 294 6.42 11.98 -1.50
C VAL A 294 5.48 11.52 -2.61
N SER A 295 4.17 11.57 -2.36
CA SER A 295 3.14 11.11 -3.28
C SER A 295 2.11 12.20 -3.55
N THR A 296 2.40 13.07 -4.51
CA THR A 296 1.47 14.14 -4.93
C THR A 296 0.13 13.59 -5.44
N ARG A 297 0.13 12.38 -6.01
CA ARG A 297 -1.11 11.67 -6.39
C ARG A 297 -1.95 11.32 -5.17
N ALA A 298 -1.34 10.72 -4.14
CA ALA A 298 -2.08 10.38 -2.92
C ALA A 298 -2.58 11.63 -2.20
N GLN A 299 -1.75 12.69 -2.11
CA GLN A 299 -2.17 13.99 -1.58
C GLN A 299 -3.40 14.54 -2.32
N LYS A 300 -3.37 14.54 -3.66
CA LYS A 300 -4.49 15.02 -4.49
C LYS A 300 -5.79 14.26 -4.18
N HIS A 301 -5.72 12.93 -4.11
CA HIS A 301 -6.91 12.10 -3.87
C HIS A 301 -7.51 12.34 -2.48
N VAL A 302 -6.69 12.50 -1.44
CA VAL A 302 -7.18 12.83 -0.08
C VAL A 302 -7.88 14.19 -0.06
N VAL A 303 -7.31 15.20 -0.72
CA VAL A 303 -7.92 16.53 -0.84
C VAL A 303 -9.26 16.44 -1.56
N GLU A 304 -9.29 15.83 -2.75
CA GLU A 304 -10.52 15.71 -3.54
C GLU A 304 -11.61 14.95 -2.78
N LEU A 305 -11.26 13.89 -2.04
CA LEU A 305 -12.21 13.13 -1.24
C LEU A 305 -12.76 13.98 -0.09
N THR A 306 -11.91 14.74 0.59
CA THR A 306 -12.32 15.64 1.68
C THR A 306 -13.23 16.76 1.16
N GLU A 307 -12.89 17.36 0.02
CA GLU A 307 -13.69 18.39 -0.63
C GLU A 307 -15.07 17.88 -1.01
N LEU A 308 -15.16 16.69 -1.62
CA LEU A 308 -16.43 16.03 -1.97
C LEU A 308 -17.37 15.96 -0.76
N LEU A 309 -16.87 15.51 0.39
CA LEU A 309 -17.69 15.36 1.60
C LEU A 309 -18.07 16.70 2.24
N SER A 310 -17.21 17.72 2.15
CA SER A 310 -17.50 19.06 2.69
C SER A 310 -18.62 19.80 1.95
N THR A 311 -18.82 19.51 0.65
CA THR A 311 -19.88 20.15 -0.14
C THR A 311 -21.29 19.67 0.22
N ASN A 312 -21.41 18.45 0.74
CA ASN A 312 -22.69 17.92 1.25
C ASN A 312 -23.21 18.70 2.45
N SER A 313 -22.33 19.11 3.37
CA SER A 313 -22.71 19.89 4.55
C SER A 313 -23.28 21.27 4.19
N LYS A 314 -22.92 21.80 3.02
CA LYS A 314 -23.38 23.13 2.56
C LYS A 314 -24.71 23.07 1.81
N ILE A 315 -24.94 22.02 1.02
CA ILE A 315 -26.15 21.88 0.19
C ILE A 315 -27.40 21.57 1.04
N GLN A 316 -27.24 20.88 2.18
CA GLN A 316 -28.36 20.57 3.08
C GLN A 316 -28.99 21.81 3.75
N VAL A 317 -28.33 22.98 3.71
CA VAL A 317 -28.82 24.20 4.35
C VAL A 317 -29.66 25.08 3.41
N GLU A 318 -29.61 24.88 2.08
CA GLU A 318 -30.09 25.90 1.12
C GLU A 318 -31.16 25.42 0.10
N GLN A 319 -31.58 24.16 0.08
CA GLN A 319 -32.51 23.68 -0.97
C GLN A 319 -33.63 22.77 -0.45
N GLU A 320 -34.82 23.35 -0.36
CA GLU A 320 -36.13 22.70 -0.20
C GLU A 320 -36.64 22.09 -1.54
N SER A 321 -35.75 21.54 -2.36
CA SER A 321 -36.04 21.05 -3.72
C SER A 321 -35.95 19.53 -3.83
N LYS A 322 -37.14 18.94 -4.05
CA LYS A 322 -37.61 17.53 -4.09
C LYS A 322 -36.83 16.46 -4.90
N ARG A 323 -35.48 16.44 -4.88
CA ARG A 323 -34.74 15.21 -5.18
C ARG A 323 -33.66 15.02 -4.14
N ALA A 324 -33.90 14.09 -3.21
CA ALA A 324 -32.98 13.81 -2.12
C ALA A 324 -31.60 13.47 -2.70
N THR A 325 -30.62 14.33 -2.44
CA THR A 325 -29.22 13.99 -2.69
C THR A 325 -28.82 12.93 -1.68
N PRO A 326 -28.19 11.82 -2.10
CA PRO A 326 -27.77 10.79 -1.16
C PRO A 326 -26.81 11.38 -0.14
N GLU A 327 -26.91 10.92 1.10
CA GLU A 327 -25.89 11.19 2.10
C GLU A 327 -24.54 10.63 1.59
N ARG A 328 -23.43 11.31 1.88
CA ARG A 328 -22.10 10.78 1.51
C ARG A 328 -21.16 10.79 2.69
N SER A 329 -20.39 9.72 2.79
CA SER A 329 -19.24 9.62 3.68
C SER A 329 -18.04 9.07 2.89
N GLY A 330 -16.86 9.05 3.50
CA GLY A 330 -15.67 8.53 2.86
C GLY A 330 -14.82 7.68 3.78
N ALA A 331 -14.04 6.78 3.19
CA ALA A 331 -13.05 6.00 3.89
C ALA A 331 -11.76 5.88 3.05
N ILE A 332 -10.63 5.72 3.74
CA ILE A 332 -9.35 5.33 3.13
C ILE A 332 -8.90 4.03 3.80
N ILE A 333 -8.73 2.98 3.01
CA ILE A 333 -8.27 1.67 3.46
C ILE A 333 -6.78 1.53 3.11
N PHE A 334 -5.95 1.45 4.13
CA PHE A 334 -4.54 1.13 4.05
C PHE A 334 -4.35 -0.38 4.18
N LEU A 335 -4.17 -1.05 3.05
CA LEU A 335 -3.91 -2.49 3.02
C LEU A 335 -2.41 -2.74 3.22
N VAL A 336 -2.05 -3.15 4.43
CA VAL A 336 -0.69 -3.47 4.84
C VAL A 336 -0.37 -4.89 4.37
N GLN A 337 0.41 -5.00 3.30
CA GLN A 337 0.74 -6.28 2.66
C GLN A 337 1.92 -6.97 3.34
N ARG A 338 1.82 -7.18 4.66
CA ARG A 338 2.77 -7.87 5.55
C ARG A 338 2.11 -8.14 6.90
N ASP A 339 2.58 -9.15 7.63
CA ASP A 339 1.95 -9.65 8.85
C ASP A 339 2.69 -9.30 10.15
N ASP A 340 3.80 -8.58 10.07
CA ASP A 340 4.69 -8.28 11.20
C ASP A 340 4.56 -6.87 11.76
N CYS A 341 3.53 -6.12 11.33
CA CYS A 341 3.20 -4.79 11.83
C CYS A 341 2.02 -4.83 12.82
N HIS A 342 2.09 -4.03 13.88
CA HIS A 342 1.10 -4.03 14.95
C HIS A 342 0.28 -2.73 15.03
N ALA A 343 0.68 -1.74 14.25
CA ALA A 343 -0.01 -0.46 14.12
C ALA A 343 0.24 0.14 12.73
N PHE A 344 -0.49 1.19 12.41
CA PHE A 344 -0.31 1.96 11.18
C PHE A 344 -0.28 3.47 11.45
N ALA A 345 0.51 4.21 10.68
CA ALA A 345 0.50 5.67 10.68
C ALA A 345 0.77 6.27 9.29
N PRO A 346 0.16 7.41 8.93
CA PRO A 346 0.63 8.24 7.83
C PRO A 346 2.08 8.71 8.08
N SER A 347 2.95 8.59 7.08
CA SER A 347 4.39 8.80 7.27
C SER A 347 4.78 10.28 7.22
N ILE A 348 5.08 10.87 8.39
CA ILE A 348 5.60 12.25 8.46
C ILE A 348 7.00 12.36 7.84
N LYS A 349 7.86 11.38 8.12
CA LYS A 349 9.24 11.33 7.61
C LYS A 349 9.32 11.38 6.07
N HIS A 350 8.41 10.67 5.39
CA HIS A 350 8.47 10.54 3.93
C HIS A 350 7.56 11.54 3.21
N ASP A 351 6.41 11.89 3.79
CA ASP A 351 5.49 12.88 3.22
C ASP A 351 4.64 13.54 4.32
N ARG A 352 5.22 14.53 5.00
CA ARG A 352 4.53 15.34 6.03
C ARG A 352 3.20 15.92 5.54
N LYS A 353 3.17 16.41 4.30
CA LYS A 353 1.94 17.00 3.73
C LYS A 353 0.83 15.96 3.59
N PHE A 354 1.15 14.75 3.14
CA PHE A 354 0.17 13.67 3.11
C PHE A 354 -0.36 13.32 4.50
N ALA A 355 0.51 13.28 5.52
CA ALA A 355 0.10 13.02 6.89
C ALA A 355 -0.86 14.10 7.44
N GLU A 356 -0.53 15.39 7.24
CA GLU A 356 -1.39 16.53 7.60
C GLU A 356 -2.76 16.48 6.88
N LEU A 357 -2.76 16.10 5.60
CA LEU A 357 -4.00 15.92 4.82
C LEU A 357 -4.85 14.77 5.35
N CYS A 358 -4.25 13.66 5.80
CA CYS A 358 -4.99 12.57 6.44
C CYS A 358 -5.65 13.02 7.75
N MET A 359 -4.95 13.80 8.58
CA MET A 359 -5.52 14.35 9.82
C MET A 359 -6.69 15.29 9.54
N THR A 360 -6.57 16.12 8.50
CA THR A 360 -7.63 17.03 8.04
C THR A 360 -8.84 16.25 7.52
N ALA A 361 -8.60 15.21 6.72
CA ALA A 361 -9.65 14.33 6.20
C ALA A 361 -10.39 13.62 7.34
N ALA A 362 -9.66 13.06 8.31
CA ALA A 362 -10.23 12.41 9.48
C ALA A 362 -11.09 13.38 10.32
N SER A 363 -10.59 14.60 10.54
CA SER A 363 -11.35 15.65 11.24
C SER A 363 -12.61 16.08 10.49
N SER A 364 -12.66 15.84 9.18
CA SER A 364 -13.80 16.10 8.30
C SER A 364 -14.73 14.89 8.14
N GLY A 365 -14.51 13.81 8.90
CA GLY A 365 -15.36 12.61 8.89
C GLY A 365 -14.93 11.50 7.93
N VAL A 366 -13.78 11.61 7.27
CA VAL A 366 -13.22 10.49 6.47
C VAL A 366 -12.68 9.41 7.41
N GLN A 367 -13.21 8.20 7.33
CA GLN A 367 -12.72 7.06 8.11
C GLN A 367 -11.35 6.61 7.58
N LEU A 368 -10.33 6.58 8.42
CA LEU A 368 -9.06 5.94 8.08
C LEU A 368 -9.11 4.52 8.66
N LEU A 369 -8.83 3.51 7.85
CA LEU A 369 -8.81 2.10 8.27
C LEU A 369 -7.51 1.47 7.79
N ALA A 370 -6.87 0.66 8.63
CA ALA A 370 -5.67 -0.07 8.27
C ALA A 370 -5.86 -1.56 8.58
N TYR A 371 -5.51 -2.41 7.63
CA TYR A 371 -5.67 -3.86 7.76
C TYR A 371 -4.40 -4.56 7.29
N ALA A 372 -3.87 -5.45 8.12
CA ALA A 372 -2.74 -6.30 7.77
C ALA A 372 -3.19 -7.51 6.95
N CYS A 373 -2.26 -8.06 6.17
CA CYS A 373 -2.47 -9.30 5.44
C CYS A 373 -1.29 -10.25 5.65
N ALA A 374 -1.57 -11.54 5.78
CA ALA A 374 -0.56 -12.59 5.70
C ALA A 374 -0.39 -13.02 4.24
N LEU A 375 0.86 -13.09 3.78
CA LEU A 375 1.23 -13.60 2.48
C LEU A 375 1.85 -14.99 2.67
N GLU A 376 1.19 -16.00 2.11
CA GLU A 376 1.45 -17.40 2.38
C GLU A 376 1.73 -18.13 1.07
N PRO A 377 2.93 -17.99 0.48
CA PRO A 377 3.32 -18.82 -0.65
C PRO A 377 3.55 -20.26 -0.18
N ASP A 378 2.90 -21.19 -0.88
CA ASP A 378 3.15 -22.62 -0.80
C ASP A 378 4.13 -22.99 -1.92
N GLU A 379 5.41 -22.92 -1.57
CA GLU A 379 6.51 -23.21 -2.51
C GLU A 379 6.53 -24.68 -2.94
N LEU A 380 5.93 -25.60 -2.17
CA LEU A 380 5.87 -27.02 -2.51
C LEU A 380 4.84 -27.31 -3.61
N ASN A 381 3.70 -26.63 -3.54
CA ASN A 381 2.62 -26.80 -4.52
C ASN A 381 2.61 -25.71 -5.60
N GLY A 382 3.60 -24.81 -5.60
CA GLY A 382 3.67 -23.68 -6.53
C GLY A 382 2.41 -22.80 -6.46
N SER A 383 1.85 -22.61 -5.28
CA SER A 383 0.61 -21.85 -5.08
C SER A 383 0.76 -20.87 -3.92
N GLY A 384 -0.29 -20.13 -3.56
CA GLY A 384 -0.26 -19.30 -2.37
C GLY A 384 -1.57 -18.59 -2.09
N ALA A 385 -1.66 -17.99 -0.91
CA ALA A 385 -2.81 -17.21 -0.50
C ALA A 385 -2.38 -15.88 0.12
N VAL A 386 -3.26 -14.88 0.02
CA VAL A 386 -3.22 -13.68 0.86
C VAL A 386 -4.44 -13.71 1.75
N ARG A 387 -4.23 -13.64 3.06
CA ARG A 387 -5.31 -13.65 4.06
C ARG A 387 -5.41 -12.30 4.73
N LEU A 388 -6.63 -11.80 4.86
CA LEU A 388 -6.92 -10.64 5.69
C LEU A 388 -6.66 -11.00 7.15
N LEU A 389 -5.96 -10.13 7.85
CA LEU A 389 -5.76 -10.21 9.29
C LEU A 389 -6.61 -9.14 9.98
N LYS A 390 -6.35 -8.92 11.26
CA LYS A 390 -7.03 -7.90 12.05
C LYS A 390 -6.75 -6.48 11.56
N ALA A 391 -7.67 -5.58 11.90
CA ALA A 391 -7.45 -4.15 11.83
C ALA A 391 -6.24 -3.75 12.68
N LEU A 392 -5.44 -2.81 12.19
CA LEU A 392 -4.33 -2.22 12.91
C LEU A 392 -4.77 -0.90 13.56
N PRO A 393 -4.42 -0.65 14.83
CA PRO A 393 -4.65 0.65 15.45
C PRO A 393 -3.91 1.75 14.68
N LEU A 394 -4.58 2.89 14.53
CA LEU A 394 -4.03 4.09 13.93
C LEU A 394 -3.28 4.91 14.96
N HIS A 395 -2.05 5.28 14.65
CA HIS A 395 -1.30 6.29 15.38
C HIS A 395 -1.18 7.58 14.58
N ASP A 396 -1.19 8.70 15.29
CA ASP A 396 -0.70 9.95 14.74
C ASP A 396 0.80 9.79 14.45
N GLY A 397 1.24 10.17 13.25
CA GLY A 397 2.65 10.13 12.89
C GLY A 397 3.54 10.93 13.85
N ALA A 398 2.99 11.94 14.53
CA ALA A 398 3.72 12.71 15.54
C ALA A 398 4.00 11.89 16.81
N ILE A 399 3.12 10.95 17.16
CA ILE A 399 3.34 10.00 18.26
C ILE A 399 4.46 9.03 17.87
N LEU A 400 4.46 8.56 16.62
CA LEU A 400 5.48 7.64 16.13
C LEU A 400 6.87 8.29 16.09
N ASP A 401 6.99 9.54 15.62
CA ASP A 401 8.27 10.27 15.63
C ASP A 401 8.82 10.44 17.05
N ARG A 402 7.95 10.65 18.06
CA ARG A 402 8.36 10.72 19.48
C ARG A 402 8.72 9.37 20.10
N MET A 403 8.10 8.28 19.62
CA MET A 403 8.40 6.93 20.09
C MET A 403 9.69 6.35 19.49
N LEU A 404 10.11 6.88 18.34
CA LEU A 404 11.28 6.41 17.60
C LEU A 404 12.49 7.36 17.67
N SER A 405 12.32 8.57 18.20
CA SER A 405 13.40 9.52 18.56
C SER A 405 13.99 9.19 19.91
#